data_AF-A0A447RN13-F1
#
_entry.id   AF-A0A447RN13-F1
#
_cell.length_a   1.000
_cell.length_b   1.000
_cell.length_c   1.000
_cell.angle_alpha   90.00
_cell.angle_beta   90.00
_cell.angle_gamma   90.00
#
_symmetry.space_group_name_H-M   'P 1'
#
loop_
_entity.id
_entity.type
_entity.pdbx_description
1 polymer ?
#
loop_
_entity_poly.entity_id
_entity_poly.type
_entity_poly.pdbx_seq_one_letter_code
_entity_poly.pdbx_strand_id
1 'polypeptide(L)' 'MSWSPTRLACSFMNDLFDECLKHGIEPVITLSHFEMPYHLVTEYGGWRNRKLIDFFRALCQGSSSPAINIK' A
#
# COMPACT_ATOMS: atom_id res chain seq x y z
N MET A 1 20.00 1.16 12.45
CA MET A 1 19.18 0.26 11.62
C MET A 1 17.77 0.84 11.56
N SER A 2 17.41 1.59 10.51
CA SER A 2 16.07 2.17 10.37
C SER A 2 15.15 1.19 9.62
N TRP A 3 14.38 0.42 10.37
CA TRP A 3 13.31 -0.41 9.82
C TRP A 3 12.09 0.49 9.55
N SER A 4 11.72 0.69 8.28
CA SER A 4 10.45 1.33 7.92
C SER A 4 9.36 0.26 7.69
N PRO A 5 8.12 0.47 8.19
CA PRO A 5 7.02 -0.48 7.99
C PRO A 5 6.79 -0.87 6.52
N THR A 6 6.97 0.09 5.62
CA THR A 6 6.87 -0.10 4.17
C THR A 6 7.85 -1.15 3.63
N ARG A 7 9.08 -1.20 4.17
CA ARG A 7 10.11 -2.14 3.71
C ARG A 7 9.75 -3.59 4.07
N LEU A 8 9.17 -3.80 5.24
CA LEU A 8 8.70 -5.13 5.66
C LEU A 8 7.53 -5.61 4.79
N ALA A 9 6.55 -4.73 4.54
CA ALA A 9 5.41 -5.05 3.67
C ALA A 9 5.86 -5.38 2.24
N CYS A 10 6.80 -4.61 1.67
CA CYS A 10 7.37 -4.93 0.36
C CYS A 10 8.10 -6.28 0.33
N SER A 11 8.86 -6.62 1.37
CA SER A 11 9.54 -7.92 1.46
C SER A 11 8.53 -9.06 1.45
N PHE A 12 7.49 -8.96 2.28
CA PHE A 12 6.43 -9.97 2.35
C PHE A 12 5.73 -10.17 1.00
N MET A 13 5.39 -9.07 0.31
CA MET A 13 4.73 -9.17 -1.00
C MET A 13 5.65 -9.78 -2.05
N ASN A 14 6.94 -9.46 -2.04
CA ASN A 14 7.92 -10.11 -2.92
C ASN A 14 7.98 -11.62 -2.66
N ASP A 15 8.10 -12.03 -1.39
CA ASP A 15 8.16 -13.46 -1.02
C ASP A 15 6.89 -14.21 -1.47
N LEU A 16 5.72 -13.58 -1.32
CA LEU A 16 4.43 -14.13 -1.75
C LEU A 16 4.37 -14.29 -3.27
N PHE A 17 4.77 -13.26 -4.02
CA PHE A 17 4.75 -13.30 -5.48
C PHE A 17 5.73 -14.31 -6.04
N ASP A 18 6.95 -14.36 -5.50
CA ASP A 18 7.96 -15.33 -5.90
C ASP A 18 7.44 -16.76 -5.67
N GLU A 19 6.73 -17.01 -4.57
CA GLU A 19 6.12 -18.32 -4.32
C GLU A 19 5.00 -18.63 -5.32
N CYS A 20 4.08 -17.69 -5.59
CA CYS A 20 3.05 -17.89 -6.61
C CYS A 20 3.66 -18.22 -7.98
N LEU A 21 4.69 -17.48 -8.40
CA LEU A 21 5.34 -17.65 -9.68
C LEU A 21 6.10 -18.99 -9.77
N LYS A 22 6.71 -19.48 -8.67
CA LYS A 22 7.32 -20.82 -8.63
C LYS A 22 6.32 -21.94 -8.93
N HIS A 23 5.06 -21.76 -8.54
CA HIS A 23 3.98 -22.73 -8.80
C HIS A 23 3.23 -22.45 -10.11
N GLY A 24 3.70 -21.52 -10.94
CA GLY A 24 3.05 -21.17 -12.21
C GLY A 24 1.71 -20.44 -12.04
N ILE A 25 1.47 -19.82 -10.87
CA ILE A 25 0.25 -19.06 -10.57
C ILE A 25 0.50 -17.60 -10.90
N GLU A 26 -0.32 -17.02 -11.76
CA GLU A 26 -0.30 -15.58 -12.06
C GLU A 26 -1.04 -14.79 -10.97
N PRO A 27 -0.36 -13.91 -10.22
CA PRO A 27 -1.00 -13.14 -9.17
C PRO A 27 -1.79 -11.96 -9.74
N VAL A 28 -3.08 -11.86 -9.40
CA VAL A 28 -3.94 -10.71 -9.72
C VAL A 28 -4.16 -9.89 -8.44
N ILE A 29 -3.69 -8.64 -8.44
CA ILE A 29 -3.64 -7.81 -7.23
C ILE A 29 -4.71 -6.74 -7.24
N THR A 30 -5.49 -6.69 -6.16
CA THR A 30 -6.42 -5.60 -5.87
C THR A 30 -5.74 -4.60 -4.94
N LEU A 31 -5.54 -3.37 -5.39
CA LEU A 31 -4.79 -2.34 -4.63
C LEU A 31 -5.53 -1.80 -3.41
N SER A 32 -6.85 -1.94 -3.36
CA SER A 32 -7.66 -1.57 -2.21
C SER A 32 -8.89 -2.47 -2.12
N HIS A 33 -8.99 -3.23 -1.04
CA HIS A 33 -10.07 -4.17 -0.81
C HIS A 33 -10.86 -3.83 0.46
N PHE A 34 -11.48 -2.64 0.47
CA PHE A 34 -12.29 -2.10 1.57
C PHE A 34 -11.58 -1.96 2.93
N GLU A 35 -10.26 -1.98 2.93
CA GLU A 35 -9.38 -1.94 4.12
C GLU A 35 -8.76 -0.56 4.36
N MET A 36 -9.55 0.51 4.23
CA MET A 36 -9.03 1.87 4.38
C MET A 36 -8.42 2.07 5.78
N PRO A 37 -7.19 2.62 5.89
CA PRO A 37 -6.58 2.92 7.17
C PRO A 37 -7.49 3.78 8.05
N TYR A 38 -7.74 3.35 9.29
CA TYR A 38 -8.64 4.03 10.22
C TYR A 38 -8.24 5.49 10.45
N HIS A 39 -6.93 5.76 10.50
CA HIS A 39 -6.39 7.12 10.62
C HIS A 39 -6.85 8.05 9.48
N LEU A 40 -6.97 7.55 8.25
CA LEU A 40 -7.49 8.36 7.13
C LEU A 40 -8.98 8.68 7.27
N VAL A 41 -9.72 7.82 7.97
CA VAL A 41 -11.13 8.07 8.30
C VAL A 41 -11.23 9.13 9.39
N THR A 42 -10.45 9.02 10.48
CA THR A 42 -10.54 9.92 11.63
C THR A 42 -9.99 11.31 11.34
N GLU A 43 -8.85 11.43 10.66
CA GLU A 43 -8.21 12.73 10.40
C GLU A 43 -8.73 13.43 9.15
N TYR A 44 -9.06 12.66 8.11
CA TYR A 44 -9.40 13.22 6.80
C TYR A 44 -10.86 13.00 6.42
N GLY A 45 -11.67 12.25 7.19
CA GLY A 45 -13.06 11.93 6.84
C GLY A 45 -13.19 10.89 5.72
N GLY A 46 -12.11 10.14 5.46
CA GLY A 46 -12.06 9.10 4.43
C GLY A 46 -12.24 9.67 3.01
N TRP A 47 -12.86 8.88 2.12
CA TRP A 47 -13.03 9.21 0.70
C TRP A 47 -13.84 10.48 0.40
N ARG A 48 -14.45 11.10 1.41
CA ARG A 48 -15.09 12.42 1.27
C ARG A 48 -14.05 13.53 1.05
N ASN A 49 -12.79 13.30 1.40
CA ASN A 49 -11.72 14.28 1.27
C ASN A 49 -10.85 13.99 0.04
N ARG A 50 -10.73 15.00 -0.83
CA ARG A 50 -10.03 14.90 -2.11
C ARG A 50 -8.53 14.61 -1.97
N LYS A 51 -7.92 14.90 -0.81
CA LYS A 51 -6.51 14.54 -0.53
C LYS A 51 -6.26 13.03 -0.62
N LEU A 52 -7.27 12.20 -0.39
CA LEU A 52 -7.13 10.74 -0.52
C LEU A 52 -6.89 10.27 -1.96
N ILE A 53 -7.25 11.07 -2.96
CA ILE A 53 -6.91 10.78 -4.35
C ILE A 53 -5.38 10.76 -4.51
N ASP A 54 -4.69 11.74 -3.92
CA ASP A 54 -3.23 11.83 -3.99
C ASP A 54 -2.54 10.73 -3.18
N PHE A 55 -3.08 10.41 -1.98
CA PHE A 55 -2.58 9.29 -1.18
C PHE A 55 -2.73 7.95 -1.91
N PHE A 56 -3.90 7.71 -2.53
CA PHE A 56 -4.15 6.50 -3.30
C PHE A 56 -3.28 6.45 -4.56
N ARG A 57 -3.09 7.58 -5.25
CA ARG A 57 -2.18 7.68 -6.39
C ARG A 57 -0.75 7.34 -5.99
N ALA A 58 -0.26 7.87 -4.87
CA ALA A 58 1.07 7.58 -4.36
C ALA A 58 1.25 6.08 -4.04
N LEU A 59 0.22 5.43 -3.48
CA LEU A 59 0.21 3.98 -3.26
C LEU A 59 0.37 3.20 -4.59
N CYS A 60 -0.38 3.58 -5.63
CA CYS A 60 -0.33 2.91 -6.94
C CYS A 60 1.01 3.07 -7.65
N GLN A 61 1.70 4.20 -7.46
CA GLN A 61 2.97 4.51 -8.13
C GLN A 61 4.19 3.89 -7.46
N GLY A 62 4.02 3.27 -6.30
CA GLY A 62 5.11 2.78 -5.48
C GLY A 62 5.70 3.89 -4.60
N SER A 63 6.11 3.50 -3.39
CA SER A 63 6.58 4.36 -2.29
C SER A 63 7.90 5.11 -2.54
N SER A 64 8.39 5.19 -3.78
CA SER A 64 9.42 6.16 -4.17
C SER A 64 8.90 7.60 -4.20
N SER A 65 7.57 7.79 -4.11
CA SER A 65 6.97 9.09 -3.86
C SER A 65 7.06 9.48 -2.36
N PRO A 66 7.64 10.64 -2.00
CA PRO A 66 7.88 11.07 -0.62
C PRO A 66 6.61 11.30 0.23
N ALA A 67 5.42 11.06 -0.32
CA ALA A 67 4.13 11.30 0.32
C ALA A 67 3.66 10.21 1.29
N ILE A 68 4.26 9.01 1.27
CA ILE A 68 3.85 7.91 2.17
C ILE A 68 4.73 7.90 3.43
N ASN A 69 4.60 8.95 4.23
CA ASN A 69 5.01 8.96 5.63
C ASN A 69 3.84 9.52 6.42
N ILE A 70 2.73 8.78 6.37
CA ILE A 70 1.55 9.04 7.20
C ILE A 70 1.95 8.58 8.61
N LYS A 71 2.50 9.51 9.38
CA LYS A 71 2.65 9.37 10.84
C LYS A 71 1.27 9.37 11.49
#